data_AF-A0A182M5W3-F1
#
_entry.id   AF-A0A182M5W3-F1
#
_cell.length_a   1.000
_cell.length_b   1.000
_cell.length_c   1.000
_cell.angle_alpha   90.00
_cell.angle_beta   90.00
_cell.angle_gamma   90.00
#
_symmetry.space_group_name_H-M   'P 1'
#
loop_
_entity.id
_entity.type
_entity.pdbx_description
1 polymer ?
#
loop_
_entity_poly.entity_id
_entity_poly.type
_entity_poly.pdbx_seq_one_letter_code
_entity_poly.pdbx_strand_id
1 'polypeptide(L)'
;MFFYTMLLLTESVKTLLGRHTKILVKYMVKLEVKSDKTENRVLVFTPVRVYLLTAKVPTRIDCHFHYLDIQSIESRKPTHFTITTNDKSYSFSTIGDAGSFTSNADVILTDLSSAIKQIFPTVPLRYIIRKIDVNPIERTSIFSDELRPSDPRNVGPCGGFSMQYACMCDLHAVQYREEVAWDIDTIYLSHDARVLNLRDFDHLEQKDLMAIVAALEYNTFFRGLKASHTRLSTETLERVLQVLRRSLWLEELHLESLGLKSDFIHKLAVAVISNSAPALRSIDLSHNVIEDKGATHLAGPIAKMSKGFSKLALAHCGLTAKGVNQLAHSLSLNQNISNSLTYLDLSGNILKDDVNNLYNFLAQPNVIEHLDISRTDTTLESVFGALLRGCATHLLHLNVSHNNFGTKKGKEIPPSFKQFFTSSLSLKHLNIASC
;
A
#
# COMPACT_ATOMS: atom_id res chain seq x y z
N MET A 1 24.50 -46.54 11.69
CA MET A 1 25.25 -45.30 11.99
C MET A 1 24.61 -44.08 11.34
N PHE A 2 24.42 -44.05 10.02
CA PHE A 2 23.81 -42.91 9.28
C PHE A 2 22.47 -42.42 9.87
N PHE A 3 21.51 -43.31 10.15
CA PHE A 3 20.21 -42.95 10.74
C PHE A 3 20.32 -42.29 12.12
N TYR A 4 21.29 -42.72 12.95
CA TYR A 4 21.48 -42.17 14.30
C TYR A 4 22.08 -40.76 14.23
N THR A 5 23.05 -40.53 13.35
CA THR A 5 23.63 -39.21 13.10
C THR A 5 22.58 -38.23 12.54
N MET A 6 21.64 -38.73 11.71
CA MET A 6 20.54 -37.93 11.15
C MET A 6 19.49 -37.52 12.19
N LEU A 7 19.20 -38.40 13.15
CA LEU A 7 18.25 -38.11 14.23
C LEU A 7 18.85 -37.09 15.22
N LEU A 8 20.15 -37.22 15.55
CA LEU A 8 20.90 -36.24 16.33
C LEU A 8 20.97 -34.87 15.65
N LEU A 9 21.17 -34.82 14.33
CA LEU A 9 21.18 -33.56 13.58
C LEU A 9 19.81 -32.87 13.66
N THR A 10 18.72 -33.64 13.53
CA THR A 10 17.35 -33.11 13.62
C THR A 10 17.07 -32.48 14.98
N GLU A 11 17.42 -33.16 16.06
CA GLU A 11 17.24 -32.64 17.41
C GLU A 11 18.16 -31.45 17.68
N SER A 12 19.37 -31.45 17.13
CA SER A 12 20.27 -30.30 17.21
C SER A 12 19.71 -29.06 16.51
N VAL A 13 19.03 -29.21 15.37
CA VAL A 13 18.38 -28.08 14.66
C VAL A 13 17.21 -27.52 15.47
N LYS A 14 16.33 -28.37 15.99
CA LYS A 14 15.19 -27.94 16.83
C LYS A 14 15.66 -27.23 18.09
N THR A 15 16.73 -27.72 18.70
CA THR A 15 17.32 -27.10 19.89
C THR A 15 17.91 -25.73 19.57
N LEU A 16 18.59 -25.60 18.42
CA LEU A 16 19.23 -24.36 17.99
C LEU A 16 18.23 -23.27 17.60
N LEU A 17 17.17 -23.61 16.86
CA LEU A 17 16.14 -22.65 16.42
C LEU A 17 15.10 -22.36 17.51
N GLY A 18 15.12 -23.10 18.61
CA GLY A 18 14.14 -23.00 19.69
C GLY A 18 12.90 -23.87 19.46
N ARG A 19 12.35 -24.42 20.55
CA ARG A 19 11.25 -25.40 20.52
C ARG A 19 9.94 -24.86 19.92
N HIS A 20 9.75 -23.55 19.95
CA HIS A 20 8.54 -22.89 19.45
C HIS A 20 8.64 -22.50 17.97
N THR A 21 9.82 -22.57 17.36
CA THR A 21 10.02 -22.25 15.95
C THR A 21 9.51 -23.42 15.10
N LYS A 22 8.43 -23.18 14.37
CA LYS A 22 7.89 -24.15 13.42
C LYS A 22 8.90 -24.35 12.28
N ILE A 23 9.32 -25.58 12.07
CA ILE A 23 10.11 -25.97 10.90
C ILE A 23 9.13 -26.50 9.84
N LEU A 24 9.13 -25.89 8.66
CA LEU A 24 8.30 -26.32 7.53
C LEU A 24 8.95 -27.53 6.84
N VAL A 25 10.19 -27.37 6.39
CA VAL A 25 10.97 -28.39 5.69
C VAL A 25 12.46 -28.21 5.97
N LYS A 26 13.24 -29.26 5.74
CA LYS A 26 14.71 -29.24 5.86
C LYS A 26 15.36 -30.11 4.80
N TYR A 27 16.46 -29.62 4.25
CA TYR A 27 17.18 -30.24 3.14
C TYR A 27 18.67 -30.31 3.40
N MET A 28 19.30 -31.41 3.01
CA MET A 28 20.76 -31.48 2.94
C MET A 28 21.21 -31.03 1.56
N VAL A 29 22.02 -29.98 1.50
CA VAL A 29 22.48 -29.37 0.25
C VAL A 29 23.99 -29.16 0.28
N LYS A 30 24.60 -29.06 -0.89
CA LYS A 30 25.99 -28.63 -1.06
C LYS A 30 26.00 -27.16 -1.42
N LEU A 31 26.52 -26.32 -0.54
CA LEU A 31 26.77 -24.91 -0.84
C LEU A 31 28.06 -24.79 -1.66
N GLU A 32 28.00 -24.12 -2.80
CA GLU A 32 29.18 -23.79 -3.60
C GLU A 32 29.95 -22.62 -2.97
N VAL A 33 31.24 -22.82 -2.76
CA VAL A 33 32.19 -21.86 -2.20
C VAL A 33 33.21 -21.50 -3.29
N LYS A 34 33.92 -20.38 -3.12
CA LYS A 34 34.97 -19.94 -4.06
C LYS A 34 35.93 -21.11 -4.41
N SER A 35 36.25 -21.22 -5.71
CA SER A 35 37.16 -22.23 -6.29
C SER A 35 36.61 -23.67 -6.37
N ASP A 36 35.36 -23.84 -6.84
CA ASP A 36 34.69 -25.15 -7.09
C ASP A 36 34.62 -26.09 -5.87
N LYS A 37 34.86 -25.57 -4.67
CA LYS A 37 34.71 -26.33 -3.43
C LYS A 37 33.25 -26.31 -3.01
N THR A 38 32.75 -27.46 -2.55
CA THR A 38 31.41 -27.57 -2.00
C THR A 38 31.45 -27.95 -0.53
N GLU A 39 30.54 -27.39 0.25
CA GLU A 39 30.38 -27.69 1.67
C GLU A 39 28.98 -28.22 1.96
N ASN A 40 28.88 -29.31 2.71
CA ASN A 40 27.58 -29.85 3.12
C ASN A 40 26.94 -28.93 4.17
N ARG A 41 25.70 -28.51 3.89
CA ARG A 41 24.89 -27.62 4.73
C ARG A 41 23.48 -28.16 4.87
N VAL A 42 22.81 -27.75 5.94
CA VAL A 42 21.38 -28.02 6.15
C VAL A 42 20.61 -26.73 5.88
N LEU A 43 19.75 -26.76 4.88
CA LEU A 43 18.82 -25.69 4.56
C LEU A 43 17.52 -25.94 5.32
N VAL A 44 17.07 -24.98 6.12
CA VAL A 44 15.84 -25.12 6.94
C VAL A 44 14.89 -23.98 6.62
N PHE A 45 13.66 -24.33 6.25
CA PHE A 45 12.60 -23.36 6.00
C PHE A 45 11.73 -23.25 7.24
N THR A 46 11.48 -22.02 7.66
CA THR A 46 10.53 -21.64 8.71
C THR A 46 9.41 -20.82 8.07
N PRO A 47 8.33 -20.47 8.77
CA PRO A 47 7.25 -19.67 8.19
C PRO A 47 7.69 -18.36 7.51
N VAL A 48 8.80 -17.75 7.92
CA VAL A 48 9.22 -16.41 7.46
C VAL A 48 10.68 -16.32 6.98
N ARG A 49 11.53 -17.30 7.34
CA ARG A 49 12.98 -17.29 7.07
C ARG A 49 13.50 -18.61 6.53
N VAL A 50 14.61 -18.50 5.80
CA VAL A 50 15.50 -19.62 5.45
C VAL A 50 16.75 -19.54 6.33
N TYR A 51 17.10 -20.66 6.97
CA TYR A 51 18.34 -20.82 7.72
C TYR A 51 19.28 -21.77 7.00
N LEU A 52 20.56 -21.41 6.96
CA LEU A 52 21.65 -22.25 6.49
C LEU A 52 22.52 -22.65 7.67
N LEU A 53 22.58 -23.95 7.93
CA LEU A 53 23.24 -24.52 9.10
C LEU A 53 24.40 -25.44 8.72
N THR A 54 25.36 -25.59 9.62
CA THR A 54 26.44 -26.57 9.47
C THR A 54 25.88 -28.01 9.51
N ALA A 55 26.32 -28.89 8.60
CA ALA A 55 25.99 -30.31 8.64
C ALA A 55 26.86 -31.10 9.67
N LYS A 56 27.04 -30.55 10.88
CA LYS A 56 27.79 -31.14 11.99
C LYS A 56 26.94 -31.09 13.27
N VAL A 57 27.23 -31.96 14.23
CA VAL A 57 26.60 -31.94 15.56
C VAL A 57 27.66 -31.52 16.60
N PRO A 58 27.43 -30.47 17.41
CA PRO A 58 26.25 -29.60 17.41
C PRO A 58 26.20 -28.71 16.16
N THR A 59 25.00 -28.51 15.62
CA THR A 59 24.78 -27.65 14.46
C THR A 59 24.86 -26.17 14.86
N ARG A 60 25.26 -25.31 13.92
CA ARG A 60 25.38 -23.87 14.09
C ARG A 60 24.77 -23.15 12.89
N ILE A 61 24.24 -21.95 13.12
CA ILE A 61 23.74 -21.08 12.06
C ILE A 61 24.94 -20.43 11.37
N ASP A 62 25.12 -20.69 10.08
CA ASP A 62 26.11 -19.98 9.26
C ASP A 62 25.53 -18.64 8.79
N CYS A 63 24.30 -18.68 8.26
CA CYS A 63 23.54 -17.49 7.89
C CYS A 63 22.03 -17.78 7.86
N HIS A 64 21.24 -16.72 7.78
CA HIS A 64 19.81 -16.77 7.52
C HIS A 64 19.39 -15.57 6.69
N PHE A 65 18.24 -15.64 6.05
CA PHE A 65 17.63 -14.51 5.36
C PHE A 65 16.11 -14.63 5.37
N HIS A 66 15.44 -13.48 5.31
CA HIS A 66 13.99 -13.42 5.26
C HIS A 66 13.51 -13.67 3.82
N TYR A 67 12.29 -14.21 3.65
CA TYR A 67 11.76 -14.46 2.31
C TYR A 67 11.64 -13.20 1.46
N LEU A 68 11.33 -12.06 2.08
CA LEU A 68 11.26 -10.75 1.41
C LEU A 68 12.64 -10.17 1.04
N ASP A 69 13.75 -10.76 1.50
CA ASP A 69 15.10 -10.37 1.07
C ASP A 69 15.50 -10.99 -0.28
N ILE A 70 14.74 -11.98 -0.77
CA ILE A 70 15.04 -12.69 -2.00
C ILE A 70 14.78 -11.77 -3.20
N GLN A 71 15.85 -11.44 -3.91
CA GLN A 71 15.83 -10.63 -5.13
C GLN A 71 15.70 -11.48 -6.38
N SER A 72 16.42 -12.62 -6.43
CA SER A 72 16.33 -13.54 -7.55
C SER A 72 16.45 -15.00 -7.17
N ILE A 73 15.81 -15.84 -7.98
CA ILE A 73 15.97 -17.30 -7.98
C ILE A 73 16.38 -17.73 -9.38
N GLU A 74 17.47 -18.48 -9.48
CA GLU A 74 17.95 -19.03 -10.75
C GLU A 74 18.15 -20.55 -10.64
N SER A 75 17.67 -21.34 -11.61
CA SER A 75 17.93 -22.78 -11.65
C SER A 75 18.00 -23.27 -13.10
N ARG A 76 19.22 -23.49 -13.59
CA ARG A 76 19.45 -23.97 -14.98
C ARG A 76 19.44 -25.49 -15.12
N LYS A 77 19.57 -26.22 -14.01
CA LYS A 77 19.58 -27.68 -13.95
C LYS A 77 18.72 -28.12 -12.76
N PRO A 78 18.05 -29.29 -12.83
CA PRO A 78 17.30 -29.82 -11.68
C PRO A 78 18.17 -30.10 -10.45
N THR A 79 19.48 -30.20 -10.60
CA THR A 79 20.37 -30.43 -9.46
C THR A 79 20.95 -29.15 -8.86
N HIS A 80 20.75 -27.99 -9.47
CA HIS A 80 21.41 -26.75 -9.04
C HIS A 80 20.42 -25.58 -8.99
N PHE A 81 20.54 -24.76 -7.95
CA PHE A 81 19.77 -23.53 -7.84
C PHE A 81 20.57 -22.47 -7.09
N THR A 82 20.28 -21.22 -7.40
CA THR A 82 20.90 -20.05 -6.80
C THR A 82 19.82 -19.13 -6.25
N ILE A 83 19.96 -18.74 -5.00
CA ILE A 83 19.11 -17.73 -4.36
C ILE A 83 19.97 -16.49 -4.13
N THR A 84 19.57 -15.36 -4.72
CA THR A 84 20.23 -14.08 -4.50
C THR A 84 19.36 -13.22 -3.60
N THR A 85 19.93 -12.81 -2.48
CA THR A 85 19.34 -11.89 -1.51
C THR A 85 19.87 -10.46 -1.74
N ASN A 86 19.40 -9.49 -0.95
CA ASN A 86 19.92 -8.12 -0.98
C ASN A 86 21.45 -8.04 -0.82
N ASP A 87 22.04 -8.90 0.01
CA ASP A 87 23.45 -8.80 0.41
C ASP A 87 24.35 -9.84 -0.27
N LYS A 88 23.80 -11.02 -0.60
CA LYS A 88 24.60 -12.19 -0.99
C LYS A 88 23.85 -13.13 -1.92
N SER A 89 24.61 -13.78 -2.80
CA SER A 89 24.14 -14.89 -3.63
C SER A 89 24.61 -16.23 -3.07
N TYR A 90 23.72 -17.21 -3.04
CA TYR A 90 23.94 -18.55 -2.53
C TYR A 90 23.65 -19.57 -3.63
N SER A 91 24.69 -20.25 -4.12
CA SER A 91 24.56 -21.33 -5.10
C SER A 91 24.60 -22.68 -4.41
N PHE A 92 23.63 -23.52 -4.73
CA PHE A 92 23.44 -24.83 -4.14
C PHE A 92 23.42 -25.91 -5.21
N SER A 93 24.01 -27.06 -4.88
CA SER A 93 23.79 -28.31 -5.59
C SER A 93 23.11 -29.33 -4.67
N THR A 94 22.20 -30.11 -5.21
CA THR A 94 21.50 -31.16 -4.48
C THR A 94 22.35 -32.42 -4.41
N ILE A 95 22.21 -33.15 -3.31
CA ILE A 95 22.88 -34.43 -3.10
C ILE A 95 21.90 -35.49 -3.60
N GLY A 96 22.17 -36.16 -4.72
CA GLY A 96 21.27 -37.19 -5.27
C GLY A 96 21.10 -38.40 -4.34
N ASP A 97 19.92 -39.03 -4.41
CA ASP A 97 19.41 -40.35 -3.96
C ASP A 97 20.10 -41.14 -2.82
N ALA A 98 20.77 -40.48 -1.88
CA ALA A 98 21.36 -41.10 -0.70
C ALA A 98 20.68 -40.66 0.60
N GLY A 99 19.35 -40.88 0.70
CA GLY A 99 18.60 -40.86 1.96
C GLY A 99 17.39 -39.90 2.01
N SER A 100 16.54 -40.06 3.03
CA SER A 100 15.22 -39.41 3.21
C SER A 100 15.16 -37.86 3.17
N PHE A 101 16.29 -37.14 3.00
CA PHE A 101 16.37 -35.67 2.88
C PHE A 101 16.94 -35.20 1.54
N THR A 102 17.20 -36.11 0.59
CA THR A 102 17.67 -35.78 -0.75
C THR A 102 16.47 -35.48 -1.64
N SER A 103 16.34 -34.24 -2.09
CA SER A 103 15.33 -33.82 -3.05
C SER A 103 15.99 -33.09 -4.21
N ASN A 104 15.43 -33.24 -5.40
CA ASN A 104 15.78 -32.43 -6.56
C ASN A 104 15.54 -30.94 -6.22
N ALA A 105 16.31 -30.03 -6.82
CA ALA A 105 16.16 -28.58 -6.62
C ALA A 105 14.72 -28.13 -6.86
N ASP A 106 14.01 -28.78 -7.78
CA ASP A 106 12.59 -28.51 -8.05
C ASP A 106 11.73 -28.61 -6.80
N VAL A 107 11.89 -29.67 -6.01
CA VAL A 107 11.12 -29.88 -4.77
C VAL A 107 11.43 -28.77 -3.75
N ILE A 108 12.72 -28.41 -3.61
CA ILE A 108 13.14 -27.34 -2.71
C ILE A 108 12.52 -26.00 -3.13
N LEU A 109 12.52 -25.71 -4.44
CA LEU A 109 11.94 -24.50 -4.99
C LEU A 109 10.40 -24.49 -4.89
N THR A 110 9.74 -25.65 -5.03
CA THR A 110 8.30 -25.79 -4.80
C THR A 110 7.93 -25.51 -3.34
N ASP A 111 8.72 -26.00 -2.38
CA ASP A 111 8.47 -25.71 -0.98
C ASP A 111 8.79 -24.26 -0.61
N LEU A 112 9.79 -23.66 -1.25
CA LEU A 112 10.10 -22.23 -1.09
C LEU A 112 8.93 -21.38 -1.60
N SER A 113 8.44 -21.71 -2.81
CA SER A 113 7.26 -21.12 -3.43
C SER A 113 6.03 -21.25 -2.50
N SER A 114 5.80 -22.46 -1.96
CA SER A 114 4.70 -22.75 -1.05
C SER A 114 4.81 -21.99 0.28
N ALA A 115 6.01 -21.87 0.86
CA ALA A 115 6.24 -21.13 2.09
C ALA A 115 5.93 -19.63 1.92
N ILE A 116 6.35 -19.03 0.81
CA ILE A 116 6.04 -17.63 0.50
C ILE A 116 4.53 -17.45 0.25
N LYS A 117 3.90 -18.40 -0.46
CA LYS A 117 2.44 -18.39 -0.70
C LYS A 117 1.62 -18.61 0.57
N GLN A 118 2.13 -19.27 1.60
CA GLN A 118 1.46 -19.34 2.90
C GLN A 118 1.33 -17.96 3.56
N ILE A 119 2.28 -17.04 3.30
CA ILE A 119 2.20 -15.65 3.77
C ILE A 119 1.35 -14.80 2.81
N PHE A 120 1.58 -14.92 1.51
CA PHE A 120 0.98 -14.08 0.46
C PHE A 120 0.16 -14.92 -0.52
N PRO A 121 -0.97 -15.51 -0.08
CA PRO A 121 -1.72 -16.50 -0.87
C PRO A 121 -2.30 -15.92 -2.16
N THR A 122 -2.68 -14.65 -2.14
CA THR A 122 -3.37 -13.96 -3.24
C THR A 122 -2.42 -13.19 -4.17
N VAL A 123 -1.12 -13.14 -3.86
CA VAL A 123 -0.14 -12.34 -4.60
C VAL A 123 0.70 -13.22 -5.51
N PRO A 124 0.83 -12.91 -6.82
CA PRO A 124 1.72 -13.65 -7.70
C PRO A 124 3.18 -13.62 -7.21
N LEU A 125 3.88 -14.76 -7.24
CA LEU A 125 5.26 -14.83 -6.70
C LEU A 125 6.23 -13.91 -7.43
N ARG A 126 6.06 -13.74 -8.75
CA ARG A 126 6.80 -12.77 -9.57
C ARG A 126 6.62 -11.31 -9.15
N TYR A 127 5.61 -11.00 -8.33
CA TYR A 127 5.40 -9.67 -7.77
C TYR A 127 6.19 -9.44 -6.47
N ILE A 128 6.52 -10.55 -5.79
CA ILE A 128 7.29 -10.56 -4.55
C ILE A 128 8.78 -10.67 -4.90
N ILE A 129 9.15 -11.67 -5.71
CA ILE A 129 10.52 -11.93 -6.15
C ILE A 129 10.74 -11.27 -7.51
N ARG A 130 11.71 -10.36 -7.59
CA ARG A 130 11.93 -9.52 -8.77
C ARG A 130 12.33 -10.31 -10.01
N LYS A 131 13.12 -11.36 -9.87
CA LYS A 131 13.63 -12.17 -10.99
C LYS A 131 13.56 -13.67 -10.68
N ILE A 132 12.87 -14.43 -11.51
CA ILE A 132 12.84 -15.90 -11.44
C ILE A 132 13.25 -16.42 -12.81
N ASP A 133 14.36 -17.16 -12.87
CA ASP A 133 14.93 -17.73 -14.10
C ASP A 133 15.17 -19.23 -13.93
N VAL A 134 14.23 -20.03 -14.41
CA VAL A 134 14.29 -21.50 -14.33
C VAL A 134 14.33 -22.07 -15.74
N ASN A 135 15.34 -22.90 -16.01
CA ASN A 135 15.53 -23.57 -17.29
C ASN A 135 15.56 -25.10 -17.11
N PRO A 136 15.02 -25.88 -18.06
CA PRO A 136 14.21 -25.42 -19.20
C PRO A 136 12.83 -24.87 -18.75
N ILE A 137 12.15 -24.11 -19.62
CA ILE A 137 11.03 -23.23 -19.24
C ILE A 137 9.83 -23.98 -18.65
N GLU A 138 9.67 -25.26 -18.94
CA GLU A 138 8.60 -26.13 -18.42
C GLU A 138 8.67 -26.26 -16.89
N ARG A 139 9.87 -26.13 -16.31
CA ARG A 139 10.09 -26.11 -14.85
C ARG A 139 9.61 -24.81 -14.19
N THR A 140 9.31 -23.77 -14.95
CA THR A 140 8.77 -22.51 -14.40
C THR A 140 7.37 -22.70 -13.79
N SER A 141 6.69 -23.80 -14.11
CA SER A 141 5.43 -24.23 -13.47
C SER A 141 5.50 -24.31 -11.95
N ILE A 142 6.70 -24.51 -11.36
CA ILE A 142 6.98 -24.44 -9.92
C ILE A 142 6.54 -23.12 -9.29
N PHE A 143 6.64 -22.03 -10.07
CA PHE A 143 6.28 -20.67 -9.69
C PHE A 143 4.98 -20.21 -10.36
N SER A 144 4.21 -21.14 -10.95
CA SER A 144 2.93 -20.81 -11.58
C SER A 144 1.89 -20.35 -10.55
N ASP A 145 1.02 -19.46 -10.99
CA ASP A 145 -0.11 -18.97 -10.19
C ASP A 145 -1.24 -20.02 -10.08
N GLU A 146 -1.07 -21.25 -10.58
CA GLU A 146 -2.03 -22.36 -10.41
C GLU A 146 -2.05 -22.90 -8.97
N LEU A 147 -1.01 -22.63 -8.17
CA LEU A 147 -1.00 -22.78 -6.70
C LEU A 147 -1.93 -21.78 -5.99
N ARG A 148 -3.00 -21.31 -6.67
CA ARG A 148 -4.13 -20.66 -6.02
C ARG A 148 -4.64 -21.60 -4.94
N PRO A 149 -4.88 -21.13 -3.72
CA PRO A 149 -5.85 -21.79 -2.89
C PRO A 149 -7.18 -21.72 -3.64
N SER A 150 -7.61 -22.84 -4.21
CA SER A 150 -8.92 -23.00 -4.89
C SER A 150 -10.10 -22.77 -3.93
N ASP A 151 -9.81 -22.63 -2.64
CA ASP A 151 -10.75 -22.43 -1.56
C ASP A 151 -10.44 -21.12 -0.81
N PRO A 152 -11.40 -20.17 -0.74
CA PRO A 152 -11.28 -18.95 0.06
C PRO A 152 -10.89 -19.21 1.53
N ARG A 153 -11.24 -20.38 2.09
CA ARG A 153 -10.87 -20.79 3.46
C ARG A 153 -9.35 -20.88 3.66
N ASN A 154 -8.59 -21.13 2.60
CA ASN A 154 -7.14 -21.29 2.66
C ASN A 154 -6.37 -19.96 2.59
N VAL A 155 -7.03 -18.84 2.29
CA VAL A 155 -6.43 -17.50 2.32
C VAL A 155 -6.37 -16.96 3.76
N GLY A 156 -7.32 -17.39 4.60
CA GLY A 156 -7.51 -16.86 5.94
C GLY A 156 -8.25 -15.51 5.98
N PRO A 157 -8.59 -15.04 7.20
CA PRO A 157 -9.24 -13.75 7.41
C PRO A 157 -8.47 -12.59 6.77
N CYS A 158 -9.20 -11.57 6.32
CA CYS A 158 -8.65 -10.32 5.82
C CYS A 158 -7.49 -10.49 4.80
N GLY A 159 -7.56 -11.50 3.92
CA GLY A 159 -6.53 -11.76 2.91
C GLY A 159 -5.24 -12.36 3.47
N GLY A 160 -5.31 -13.04 4.62
CA GLY A 160 -4.16 -13.61 5.32
C GLY A 160 -3.37 -12.58 6.13
N PHE A 161 -4.04 -11.51 6.60
CA PHE A 161 -3.37 -10.38 7.24
C PHE A 161 -2.50 -10.81 8.42
N SER A 162 -3.00 -11.65 9.35
CA SER A 162 -2.23 -12.07 10.53
C SER A 162 -0.90 -12.74 10.18
N MET A 163 -0.85 -13.53 9.12
CA MET A 163 0.40 -14.15 8.66
C MET A 163 1.34 -13.11 8.04
N GLN A 164 0.80 -12.15 7.29
CA GLN A 164 1.57 -11.03 6.72
C GLN A 164 2.11 -10.11 7.82
N TYR A 165 1.32 -9.85 8.85
CA TYR A 165 1.72 -9.08 10.02
C TYR A 165 2.80 -9.78 10.83
N ALA A 166 2.67 -11.09 11.09
CA ALA A 166 3.73 -11.88 11.72
C ALA A 166 5.04 -11.85 10.91
N CYS A 167 4.93 -11.97 9.58
CA CYS A 167 6.05 -11.83 8.65
C CYS A 167 6.73 -10.45 8.76
N MET A 168 5.94 -9.37 8.78
CA MET A 168 6.50 -8.01 8.91
C MET A 168 7.06 -7.72 10.30
N CYS A 169 6.49 -8.30 11.36
CA CYS A 169 7.04 -8.23 12.71
C CYS A 169 8.43 -8.86 12.77
N ASP A 170 8.60 -10.06 12.21
CA ASP A 170 9.90 -10.73 12.14
C ASP A 170 10.91 -9.94 11.27
N LEU A 171 10.48 -9.45 10.10
CA LEU A 171 11.32 -8.66 9.20
C LEU A 171 11.85 -7.38 9.89
N HIS A 172 11.00 -6.73 10.67
CA HIS A 172 11.32 -5.46 11.32
C HIS A 172 11.79 -5.60 12.77
N ALA A 173 11.97 -6.84 13.26
CA ALA A 173 12.32 -7.14 14.65
C ALA A 173 11.38 -6.47 15.67
N VAL A 174 10.09 -6.43 15.34
CA VAL A 174 9.00 -5.95 16.21
C VAL A 174 8.33 -7.15 16.86
N GLN A 175 7.89 -6.99 18.11
CA GLN A 175 7.18 -8.05 18.81
C GLN A 175 5.80 -8.26 18.18
N TYR A 176 5.46 -9.51 17.85
CA TYR A 176 4.12 -9.85 17.40
C TYR A 176 3.10 -9.63 18.51
N ARG A 177 2.05 -8.85 18.21
CA ARG A 177 0.92 -8.59 19.11
C ARG A 177 -0.27 -9.47 18.71
N GLU A 178 -0.63 -10.41 19.57
CA GLU A 178 -1.79 -11.29 19.32
C GLU A 178 -3.11 -10.51 19.21
N GLU A 179 -3.24 -9.41 19.95
CA GLU A 179 -4.43 -8.55 19.92
C GLU A 179 -4.67 -7.90 18.56
N VAL A 180 -3.62 -7.50 17.84
CA VAL A 180 -3.73 -6.94 16.48
C VAL A 180 -4.30 -7.97 15.51
N ALA A 181 -3.75 -9.18 15.54
CA ALA A 181 -4.22 -10.28 14.71
C ALA A 181 -5.66 -10.65 15.06
N TRP A 182 -6.00 -10.68 16.35
CA TRP A 182 -7.34 -10.99 16.81
C TRP A 182 -8.37 -9.93 16.37
N ASP A 183 -8.07 -8.64 16.54
CA ASP A 183 -8.93 -7.53 16.11
C ASP A 183 -9.20 -7.60 14.60
N ILE A 184 -8.17 -7.86 13.80
CA ILE A 184 -8.31 -7.89 12.35
C ILE A 184 -9.06 -9.16 11.90
N ASP A 185 -8.67 -10.33 12.40
CA ASP A 185 -9.26 -11.58 11.98
C ASP A 185 -10.70 -11.77 12.49
N THR A 186 -11.08 -11.07 13.56
CA THR A 186 -12.40 -11.17 14.18
C THR A 186 -13.27 -9.95 13.91
N ILE A 187 -12.85 -8.75 14.34
CA ILE A 187 -13.66 -7.54 14.27
C ILE A 187 -13.71 -7.02 12.83
N TYR A 188 -12.56 -6.84 12.19
CA TYR A 188 -12.54 -6.33 10.81
C TYR A 188 -13.19 -7.30 9.83
N LEU A 189 -12.92 -8.60 9.96
CA LEU A 189 -13.55 -9.60 9.11
C LEU A 189 -15.07 -9.62 9.28
N SER A 190 -15.59 -9.59 10.52
CA SER A 190 -17.04 -9.67 10.78
C SER A 190 -17.81 -8.46 10.25
N HIS A 191 -17.17 -7.29 10.16
CA HIS A 191 -17.77 -6.07 9.61
C HIS A 191 -17.45 -5.84 8.13
N ASP A 192 -16.73 -6.77 7.48
CA ASP A 192 -16.17 -6.60 6.13
C ASP A 192 -15.41 -5.26 5.96
N ALA A 193 -14.71 -4.83 7.00
CA ALA A 193 -14.07 -3.52 7.06
C ALA A 193 -12.86 -3.47 6.12
N ARG A 194 -13.00 -2.77 4.99
CA ARG A 194 -11.95 -2.65 3.96
C ARG A 194 -10.96 -1.52 4.18
N VAL A 195 -11.18 -0.66 5.17
CA VAL A 195 -10.29 0.46 5.48
C VAL A 195 -9.64 0.19 6.83
N LEU A 196 -8.31 0.02 6.85
CA LEU A 196 -7.55 -0.13 8.07
C LEU A 196 -7.44 1.22 8.77
N ASN A 197 -8.01 1.33 9.97
CA ASN A 197 -7.96 2.55 10.76
C ASN A 197 -6.92 2.43 11.87
N LEU A 198 -5.84 3.20 11.78
CA LEU A 198 -4.74 3.14 12.77
C LEU A 198 -5.19 3.60 14.17
N ARG A 199 -6.30 4.34 14.27
CA ARG A 199 -6.84 4.75 15.57
C ARG A 199 -7.37 3.59 16.42
N ASP A 200 -7.76 2.48 15.78
CA ASP A 200 -8.21 1.30 16.50
C ASP A 200 -7.04 0.68 17.32
N PHE A 201 -5.81 1.02 16.95
CA PHE A 201 -4.57 0.57 17.57
C PHE A 201 -3.83 1.69 18.32
N ASP A 202 -4.50 2.79 18.70
CA ASP A 202 -3.90 3.94 19.41
C ASP A 202 -3.29 3.56 20.77
N HIS A 203 -3.63 2.40 21.32
CA HIS A 203 -3.09 1.84 22.57
C HIS A 203 -1.70 1.19 22.40
N LEU A 204 -1.25 0.97 21.16
CA LEU A 204 0.03 0.33 20.85
C LEU A 204 1.18 1.33 20.66
N GLU A 205 2.41 0.83 20.64
CA GLU A 205 3.58 1.65 20.36
C GLU A 205 3.71 1.97 18.86
N GLN A 206 4.41 3.04 18.53
CA GLN A 206 4.64 3.46 17.13
C GLN A 206 5.32 2.38 16.26
N LYS A 207 6.16 1.53 16.86
CA LYS A 207 6.80 0.41 16.15
C LYS A 207 5.80 -0.70 15.77
N ASP A 208 4.77 -0.89 16.60
CA ASP A 208 3.71 -1.86 16.35
C ASP A 208 2.84 -1.36 15.18
N LEU A 209 2.48 -0.06 15.17
CA LEU A 209 1.78 0.59 14.04
C LEU A 209 2.56 0.49 12.73
N MET A 210 3.89 0.65 12.79
CA MET A 210 4.76 0.51 11.63
C MET A 210 4.66 -0.90 11.01
N ALA A 211 4.71 -1.95 11.85
CA ALA A 211 4.57 -3.33 11.39
C ALA A 211 3.17 -3.64 10.84
N ILE A 212 2.12 -3.06 11.44
CA ILE A 212 0.74 -3.13 10.93
C ILE A 212 0.63 -2.53 9.53
N VAL A 213 1.16 -1.31 9.33
CA VAL A 213 1.15 -0.65 8.02
C VAL A 213 1.98 -1.43 7.00
N ALA A 214 3.13 -1.97 7.41
CA ALA A 214 3.99 -2.77 6.52
C ALA A 214 3.26 -3.99 5.94
N ALA A 215 2.37 -4.63 6.72
CA ALA A 215 1.59 -5.78 6.26
C ALA A 215 0.68 -5.46 5.06
N LEU A 216 0.30 -4.19 4.87
CA LEU A 216 -0.51 -3.74 3.74
C LEU A 216 0.25 -3.74 2.40
N GLU A 217 1.58 -3.90 2.38
CA GLU A 217 2.40 -3.83 1.17
C GLU A 217 1.97 -4.88 0.11
N TYR A 218 1.54 -6.06 0.58
CA TYR A 218 1.11 -7.18 -0.26
C TYR A 218 -0.33 -7.62 0.04
N ASN A 219 -1.00 -6.99 1.00
CA ASN A 219 -2.36 -7.37 1.34
C ASN A 219 -3.34 -7.01 0.22
N THR A 220 -4.24 -7.93 -0.10
CA THR A 220 -5.21 -7.76 -1.19
C THR A 220 -6.65 -7.56 -0.70
N PHE A 221 -6.86 -7.57 0.61
CA PHE A 221 -8.17 -7.40 1.25
C PHE A 221 -8.47 -5.94 1.55
N PHE A 222 -7.50 -5.23 2.15
CA PHE A 222 -7.63 -3.83 2.52
C PHE A 222 -7.56 -2.92 1.29
N ARG A 223 -8.54 -2.02 1.22
CA ARG A 223 -8.72 -1.00 0.17
C ARG A 223 -8.41 0.39 0.66
N GLY A 224 -8.31 0.62 1.96
CA GLY A 224 -7.95 1.91 2.50
C GLY A 224 -7.03 1.84 3.70
N LEU A 225 -6.28 2.92 3.89
CA LEU A 225 -5.55 3.22 5.11
C LEU A 225 -6.03 4.57 5.65
N LYS A 226 -6.49 4.59 6.90
CA LYS A 226 -6.90 5.78 7.61
C LYS A 226 -6.05 5.99 8.85
N ALA A 227 -5.53 7.21 8.99
CA ALA A 227 -4.88 7.70 10.19
C ALA A 227 -5.35 9.13 10.43
N SER A 228 -5.80 9.44 11.65
CA SER A 228 -6.22 10.78 12.00
C SER A 228 -5.84 11.19 13.41
N HIS A 229 -5.53 12.47 13.59
CA HIS A 229 -5.31 13.13 14.88
C HIS A 229 -4.19 12.53 15.76
N THR A 230 -3.25 11.77 15.18
CA THR A 230 -2.08 11.23 15.86
C THR A 230 -0.82 11.41 15.01
N ARG A 231 0.28 11.85 15.63
CA ARG A 231 1.53 12.02 14.89
C ARG A 231 2.18 10.66 14.69
N LEU A 232 2.23 10.21 13.44
CA LEU A 232 2.93 8.98 13.07
C LEU A 232 4.46 9.18 13.13
N SER A 233 5.18 8.15 13.53
CA SER A 233 6.64 8.13 13.47
C SER A 233 7.15 8.22 12.02
N THR A 234 8.37 8.71 11.84
CA THR A 234 9.01 8.77 10.51
C THR A 234 9.07 7.39 9.86
N GLU A 235 9.33 6.33 10.64
CA GLU A 235 9.38 4.95 10.14
C GLU A 235 8.01 4.48 9.63
N THR A 236 6.93 4.77 10.36
CA THR A 236 5.56 4.44 9.93
C THR A 236 5.21 5.19 8.65
N LEU A 237 5.54 6.47 8.55
CA LEU A 237 5.33 7.27 7.34
C LEU A 237 6.11 6.72 6.14
N GLU A 238 7.36 6.28 6.32
CA GLU A 238 8.12 5.62 5.26
C GLU A 238 7.47 4.28 4.85
N ARG A 239 6.82 3.55 5.77
CA ARG A 239 6.03 2.37 5.41
C ARG A 239 4.78 2.71 4.61
N VAL A 240 4.07 3.80 4.94
CA VAL A 240 2.94 4.27 4.10
C VAL A 240 3.42 4.54 2.68
N LEU A 241 4.56 5.21 2.51
CA LEU A 241 5.15 5.46 1.18
C LEU A 241 5.50 4.15 0.46
N GLN A 242 6.05 3.17 1.19
CA GLN A 242 6.39 1.86 0.62
C GLN A 242 5.14 1.10 0.17
N VAL A 243 4.05 1.14 0.95
CA VAL A 243 2.75 0.57 0.57
C VAL A 243 2.25 1.24 -0.71
N LEU A 244 2.36 2.57 -0.84
CA LEU A 244 1.93 3.25 -2.08
C LEU A 244 2.77 2.87 -3.32
N ARG A 245 4.05 2.54 -3.15
CA ARG A 245 4.92 2.10 -4.26
C ARG A 245 4.57 0.71 -4.77
N ARG A 246 4.00 -0.16 -3.92
CA ARG A 246 3.84 -1.59 -4.20
C ARG A 246 2.41 -2.11 -4.14
N SER A 247 1.50 -1.48 -3.43
CA SER A 247 0.13 -1.98 -3.36
C SER A 247 -0.57 -1.73 -4.70
N LEU A 248 -1.20 -2.78 -5.22
CA LEU A 248 -2.09 -2.71 -6.38
C LEU A 248 -3.56 -2.68 -5.97
N TRP A 249 -3.85 -2.64 -4.66
CA TRP A 249 -5.19 -2.78 -4.10
C TRP A 249 -5.62 -1.63 -3.19
N LEU A 250 -4.69 -0.78 -2.76
CA LEU A 250 -5.00 0.40 -1.95
C LEU A 250 -5.65 1.48 -2.81
N GLU A 251 -6.93 1.71 -2.55
CA GLU A 251 -7.82 2.64 -3.24
C GLU A 251 -8.01 3.95 -2.45
N GLU A 252 -7.88 3.91 -1.12
CA GLU A 252 -8.11 5.06 -0.26
C GLU A 252 -6.94 5.35 0.68
N LEU A 253 -6.55 6.62 0.75
CA LEU A 253 -5.54 7.11 1.68
C LEU A 253 -6.07 8.32 2.43
N HIS A 254 -6.38 8.14 3.71
CA HIS A 254 -6.83 9.22 4.59
C HIS A 254 -5.77 9.47 5.66
N LEU A 255 -5.04 10.58 5.53
CA LEU A 255 -3.99 11.00 6.45
C LEU A 255 -4.34 12.39 6.97
N GLU A 256 -5.25 12.47 7.92
CA GLU A 256 -5.84 13.72 8.41
C GLU A 256 -5.13 14.20 9.67
N SER A 257 -4.78 15.50 9.76
CA SER A 257 -4.28 16.09 11.01
C SER A 257 -3.06 15.37 11.62
N LEU A 258 -2.14 14.87 10.79
CA LEU A 258 -0.93 14.16 11.26
C LEU A 258 0.29 15.09 11.37
N GLY A 259 0.13 16.37 11.03
CA GLY A 259 1.23 17.34 10.96
C GLY A 259 2.13 17.16 9.74
N LEU A 260 1.61 16.58 8.65
CA LEU A 260 2.35 16.40 7.41
C LEU A 260 2.70 17.75 6.78
N LYS A 261 3.87 17.79 6.13
CA LYS A 261 4.43 18.97 5.45
C LYS A 261 4.67 18.66 3.97
N SER A 262 4.98 19.68 3.18
CA SER A 262 5.21 19.58 1.73
C SER A 262 6.22 18.49 1.35
N ASP A 263 7.27 18.27 2.15
CA ASP A 263 8.32 17.29 1.84
C ASP A 263 7.81 15.85 1.88
N PHE A 264 6.89 15.54 2.80
CA PHE A 264 6.24 14.23 2.81
C PHE A 264 5.33 14.08 1.60
N ILE A 265 4.58 15.13 1.23
CA ILE A 265 3.73 15.12 0.03
C ILE A 265 4.55 14.93 -1.24
N HIS A 266 5.76 15.49 -1.31
CA HIS A 266 6.69 15.21 -2.41
C HIS A 266 7.03 13.72 -2.50
N LYS A 267 7.41 13.10 -1.38
CA LYS A 267 7.72 11.66 -1.34
C LYS A 267 6.50 10.81 -1.68
N LEU A 268 5.31 11.19 -1.21
CA LEU A 268 4.03 10.54 -1.54
C LEU A 268 3.78 10.60 -3.04
N ALA A 269 3.97 11.77 -3.65
CA ALA A 269 3.81 11.94 -5.09
C ALA A 269 4.76 11.03 -5.88
N VAL A 270 6.03 10.99 -5.49
CA VAL A 270 7.02 10.08 -6.10
C VAL A 270 6.62 8.62 -5.93
N ALA A 271 6.14 8.22 -4.74
CA ALA A 271 5.70 6.86 -4.47
C ALA A 271 4.56 6.43 -5.40
N VAL A 272 3.52 7.26 -5.54
CA VAL A 272 2.37 7.00 -6.42
C VAL A 272 2.82 6.94 -7.89
N ILE A 273 3.68 7.85 -8.34
CA ILE A 273 4.17 7.88 -9.73
C ILE A 273 5.03 6.66 -10.06
N SER A 274 5.80 6.16 -9.11
CA SER A 274 6.68 4.99 -9.31
C SER A 274 5.94 3.67 -9.35
N ASN A 275 4.68 3.63 -8.88
CA ASN A 275 3.84 2.45 -8.96
C ASN A 275 3.34 2.30 -10.41
N SER A 276 3.48 1.10 -10.98
CA SER A 276 3.12 0.84 -12.37
C SER A 276 1.61 0.83 -12.62
N ALA A 277 0.80 0.53 -11.60
CA ALA A 277 -0.65 0.43 -11.73
C ALA A 277 -1.39 0.77 -10.42
N PRO A 278 -1.16 1.96 -9.82
CA PRO A 278 -1.76 2.33 -8.55
C PRO A 278 -3.28 2.22 -8.61
N ALA A 279 -3.87 1.68 -7.55
CA ALA A 279 -5.32 1.60 -7.40
C ALA A 279 -5.94 2.82 -6.72
N LEU A 280 -5.13 3.83 -6.35
CA LEU A 280 -5.56 4.96 -5.54
C LEU A 280 -6.63 5.81 -6.24
N ARG A 281 -7.74 6.03 -5.55
CA ARG A 281 -8.93 6.78 -6.00
C ARG A 281 -9.36 7.87 -5.04
N SER A 282 -8.99 7.74 -3.76
CA SER A 282 -9.32 8.71 -2.73
C SER A 282 -8.07 9.16 -2.00
N ILE A 283 -7.89 10.48 -1.92
CA ILE A 283 -6.88 11.12 -1.08
C ILE A 283 -7.58 12.11 -0.15
N ASP A 284 -7.33 11.96 1.14
CA ASP A 284 -7.70 12.92 2.17
C ASP A 284 -6.44 13.32 2.94
N LEU A 285 -6.03 14.59 2.82
CA LEU A 285 -4.87 15.17 3.50
C LEU A 285 -5.28 16.34 4.38
N SER A 286 -6.58 16.42 4.71
CA SER A 286 -7.18 17.53 5.43
C SER A 286 -6.45 17.80 6.76
N HIS A 287 -6.43 19.06 7.16
CA HIS A 287 -5.77 19.54 8.37
C HIS A 287 -4.26 19.28 8.44
N ASN A 288 -3.59 19.11 7.29
CA ASN A 288 -2.13 19.16 7.20
C ASN A 288 -1.68 20.40 6.44
N VAL A 289 -0.84 21.23 7.08
CA VAL A 289 -0.31 22.47 6.50
C VAL A 289 0.78 22.13 5.47
N ILE A 290 0.35 21.72 4.28
CA ILE A 290 1.20 21.30 3.16
C ILE A 290 1.55 22.46 2.22
N GLU A 291 0.82 23.57 2.31
CA GLU A 291 1.01 24.80 1.55
C GLU A 291 0.95 24.58 0.02
N ASP A 292 1.14 25.64 -0.76
CA ASP A 292 1.10 25.58 -2.23
C ASP A 292 2.14 24.62 -2.84
N LYS A 293 3.25 24.38 -2.13
CA LYS A 293 4.26 23.41 -2.52
C LYS A 293 3.69 21.99 -2.50
N GLY A 294 2.96 21.62 -1.45
CA GLY A 294 2.27 20.33 -1.37
C GLY A 294 1.26 20.14 -2.50
N ALA A 295 0.43 21.16 -2.76
CA ALA A 295 -0.49 21.17 -3.90
C ALA A 295 0.21 20.94 -5.25
N THR A 296 1.36 21.60 -5.44
CA THR A 296 2.18 21.44 -6.65
C THR A 296 2.73 20.01 -6.79
N HIS A 297 3.14 19.38 -5.68
CA HIS A 297 3.59 17.99 -5.69
C HIS A 297 2.46 17.00 -6.01
N LEU A 298 1.23 17.27 -5.60
CA LEU A 298 0.07 16.42 -5.89
C LEU A 298 -0.42 16.50 -7.33
N ALA A 299 -0.13 17.58 -8.06
CA ALA A 299 -0.53 17.75 -9.46
C ALA A 299 -0.04 16.59 -10.35
N GLY A 300 1.25 16.24 -10.28
CA GLY A 300 1.83 15.16 -11.09
C GLY A 300 1.13 13.80 -10.94
N PRO A 301 0.95 13.28 -9.70
CA PRO A 301 0.18 12.06 -9.44
C PRO A 301 -1.26 12.13 -9.94
N ILE A 302 -1.98 13.22 -9.65
CA ILE A 302 -3.39 13.40 -10.04
C ILE A 302 -3.54 13.35 -11.57
N ALA A 303 -2.62 13.97 -12.32
CA ALA A 303 -2.63 13.91 -13.78
C ALA A 303 -2.45 12.49 -14.34
N LYS A 304 -1.80 11.58 -13.59
CA LYS A 304 -1.50 10.20 -14.02
C LYS A 304 -2.49 9.15 -13.51
N MET A 305 -3.38 9.49 -12.59
CA MET A 305 -4.38 8.56 -12.07
C MET A 305 -5.38 8.18 -13.15
N SER A 306 -5.30 6.95 -13.66
CA SER A 306 -6.15 6.45 -14.74
C SER A 306 -7.40 5.72 -14.23
N LYS A 307 -7.44 5.30 -12.97
CA LYS A 307 -8.50 4.44 -12.40
C LYS A 307 -9.62 5.21 -11.68
N GLY A 308 -10.22 6.20 -12.33
CA GLY A 308 -11.45 6.84 -11.84
C GLY A 308 -11.32 7.43 -10.43
N PHE A 309 -10.44 8.43 -10.29
CA PHE A 309 -10.16 9.14 -9.05
C PHE A 309 -11.40 9.91 -8.56
N SER A 310 -11.93 9.53 -7.40
CA SER A 310 -13.27 9.91 -6.95
C SER A 310 -13.31 10.94 -5.83
N LYS A 311 -12.31 10.97 -4.94
CA LYS A 311 -12.32 11.87 -3.79
C LYS A 311 -10.98 12.58 -3.62
N LEU A 312 -11.03 13.91 -3.55
CA LEU A 312 -9.93 14.76 -3.12
C LEU A 312 -10.40 15.67 -1.98
N ALA A 313 -9.78 15.53 -0.81
CA ALA A 313 -10.04 16.39 0.33
C ALA A 313 -8.71 17.02 0.81
N LEU A 314 -8.68 18.36 0.76
CA LEU A 314 -7.55 19.21 1.14
C LEU A 314 -8.04 20.35 2.04
N ALA A 315 -8.98 20.06 2.95
CA ALA A 315 -9.51 21.06 3.87
C ALA A 315 -8.41 21.55 4.81
N HIS A 316 -8.36 22.85 5.11
CA HIS A 316 -7.41 23.44 6.05
C HIS A 316 -5.93 23.05 5.77
N CYS A 317 -5.54 23.02 4.50
CA CYS A 317 -4.19 22.60 4.08
C CYS A 317 -3.18 23.75 3.97
N GLY A 318 -3.60 24.99 4.25
CA GLY A 318 -2.79 26.18 4.08
C GLY A 318 -2.55 26.56 2.61
N LEU A 319 -3.46 26.14 1.72
CA LEU A 319 -3.38 26.45 0.30
C LEU A 319 -3.81 27.90 0.04
N THR A 320 -3.20 28.51 -0.96
CA THR A 320 -3.64 29.79 -1.52
C THR A 320 -4.28 29.59 -2.89
N ALA A 321 -4.80 30.67 -3.47
CA ALA A 321 -5.28 30.68 -4.86
C ALA A 321 -4.24 30.12 -5.85
N LYS A 322 -2.94 30.34 -5.61
CA LYS A 322 -1.87 29.80 -6.46
C LYS A 322 -1.84 28.27 -6.44
N GLY A 323 -1.82 27.66 -5.25
CA GLY A 323 -1.80 26.22 -5.09
C GLY A 323 -3.06 25.56 -5.67
N VAL A 324 -4.23 26.14 -5.39
CA VAL A 324 -5.51 25.64 -5.93
C VAL A 324 -5.59 25.76 -7.44
N ASN A 325 -5.10 26.86 -8.04
CA ASN A 325 -5.05 26.98 -9.49
C ASN A 325 -4.16 25.93 -10.16
N GLN A 326 -3.05 25.55 -9.53
CA GLN A 326 -2.17 24.49 -10.04
C GLN A 326 -2.86 23.12 -9.95
N LEU A 327 -3.50 22.82 -8.83
CA LEU A 327 -4.29 21.60 -8.67
C LEU A 327 -5.44 21.53 -9.69
N ALA A 328 -6.23 22.60 -9.82
CA ALA A 328 -7.35 22.64 -10.75
C ALA A 328 -6.93 22.52 -12.22
N HIS A 329 -5.79 23.12 -12.57
CA HIS A 329 -5.20 22.91 -13.89
C HIS A 329 -4.88 21.43 -14.12
N SER A 330 -4.25 20.78 -13.15
CA SER A 330 -3.96 19.34 -13.21
C SER A 330 -5.20 18.46 -13.26
N LEU A 331 -6.26 18.83 -12.53
CA LEU A 331 -7.55 18.14 -12.56
C LEU A 331 -8.15 18.19 -13.98
N SER A 332 -8.06 19.36 -14.62
CA SER A 332 -8.57 19.58 -15.99
C SER A 332 -7.77 18.82 -17.06
N LEU A 333 -6.49 18.53 -16.83
CA LEU A 333 -5.65 17.79 -17.77
C LEU A 333 -5.97 16.28 -17.79
N ASN A 334 -6.53 15.75 -16.71
CA ASN A 334 -6.86 14.33 -16.63
C ASN A 334 -8.29 14.09 -17.14
N GLN A 335 -8.40 13.51 -18.34
CA GLN A 335 -9.68 13.25 -19.02
C GLN A 335 -10.64 12.32 -18.24
N ASN A 336 -10.12 11.54 -17.29
CA ASN A 336 -10.96 10.65 -16.48
C ASN A 336 -11.63 11.38 -15.32
N ILE A 337 -11.10 12.52 -14.87
CA ILE A 337 -11.55 13.19 -13.64
C ILE A 337 -12.96 13.76 -13.79
N SER A 338 -13.30 14.33 -14.95
CA SER A 338 -14.65 14.84 -15.20
C SER A 338 -15.74 13.77 -15.02
N ASN A 339 -15.43 12.50 -15.27
CA ASN A 339 -16.36 11.38 -15.16
C ASN A 339 -16.18 10.53 -13.89
N SER A 340 -15.29 10.92 -12.98
CA SER A 340 -15.01 10.11 -11.79
C SER A 340 -14.91 10.87 -10.49
N LEU A 341 -14.49 12.14 -10.49
CA LEU A 341 -14.37 12.93 -9.27
C LEU A 341 -15.76 13.35 -8.77
N THR A 342 -16.21 12.71 -7.70
CA THR A 342 -17.50 12.97 -7.07
C THR A 342 -17.38 13.83 -5.82
N TYR A 343 -16.21 13.86 -5.17
CA TYR A 343 -15.99 14.61 -3.93
C TYR A 343 -14.78 15.53 -4.04
N LEU A 344 -15.01 16.83 -3.85
CA LEU A 344 -13.97 17.85 -3.76
C LEU A 344 -14.19 18.73 -2.52
N ASP A 345 -13.19 18.77 -1.64
CA ASP A 345 -13.17 19.63 -0.46
C ASP A 345 -11.88 20.46 -0.43
N LEU A 346 -12.05 21.77 -0.51
CA LEU A 346 -11.01 22.79 -0.44
C LEU A 346 -11.28 23.79 0.71
N SER A 347 -12.17 23.44 1.63
CA SER A 347 -12.63 24.33 2.70
C SER A 347 -11.49 24.81 3.59
N GLY A 348 -11.63 26.01 4.15
CA GLY A 348 -10.67 26.55 5.12
C GLY A 348 -9.26 26.86 4.57
N ASN A 349 -9.11 26.93 3.25
CA ASN A 349 -7.92 27.47 2.56
C ASN A 349 -8.12 28.96 2.20
N ILE A 350 -7.11 29.67 1.67
CA ILE A 350 -7.21 31.12 1.42
C ILE A 350 -7.21 31.41 -0.09
N LEU A 351 -8.41 31.50 -0.68
CA LEU A 351 -8.65 31.68 -2.13
C LEU A 351 -9.10 33.10 -2.48
N LYS A 352 -8.50 34.09 -1.79
CA LYS A 352 -8.81 35.52 -1.93
C LYS A 352 -8.44 36.09 -3.32
N ASP A 353 -7.36 35.59 -3.91
CA ASP A 353 -6.93 35.99 -5.25
C ASP A 353 -7.63 35.13 -6.33
N ASP A 354 -7.47 35.48 -7.61
CA ASP A 354 -8.15 34.81 -8.72
C ASP A 354 -7.89 33.30 -8.78
N VAL A 355 -8.94 32.49 -8.65
CA VAL A 355 -8.91 31.01 -8.81
C VAL A 355 -9.53 30.56 -10.14
N ASN A 356 -9.15 31.23 -11.24
CA ASN A 356 -9.71 31.00 -12.57
C ASN A 356 -9.62 29.54 -13.05
N ASN A 357 -8.55 28.81 -12.72
CA ASN A 357 -8.45 27.40 -13.14
C ASN A 357 -9.45 26.52 -12.40
N LEU A 358 -9.77 26.83 -11.14
CA LEU A 358 -10.83 26.14 -10.41
C LEU A 358 -12.19 26.39 -11.05
N TYR A 359 -12.49 27.64 -11.41
CA TYR A 359 -13.73 27.97 -12.10
C TYR A 359 -13.83 27.31 -13.47
N ASN A 360 -12.73 27.26 -14.23
CA ASN A 360 -12.70 26.58 -15.52
C ASN A 360 -12.94 25.08 -15.38
N PHE A 361 -12.33 24.45 -14.37
CA PHE A 361 -12.56 23.04 -14.05
C PHE A 361 -14.04 22.78 -13.70
N LEU A 362 -14.60 23.54 -12.75
CA LEU A 362 -15.99 23.40 -12.31
C LEU A 362 -17.01 23.75 -13.41
N ALA A 363 -16.62 24.56 -14.39
CA ALA A 363 -17.45 24.94 -15.53
C ALA A 363 -17.52 23.87 -16.63
N GLN A 364 -16.61 22.90 -16.63
CA GLN A 364 -16.68 21.75 -17.53
C GLN A 364 -17.71 20.75 -17.00
N PRO A 365 -18.46 20.06 -17.89
CA PRO A 365 -19.37 19.00 -17.47
C PRO A 365 -18.64 17.98 -16.60
N ASN A 366 -19.15 17.75 -15.39
CA ASN A 366 -18.53 16.86 -14.43
C ASN A 366 -19.57 16.08 -13.58
N VAL A 367 -19.07 15.14 -12.79
CA VAL A 367 -19.86 14.28 -11.89
C VAL A 367 -19.66 14.64 -10.41
N ILE A 368 -19.25 15.88 -10.10
CA ILE A 368 -19.07 16.29 -8.71
C ILE A 368 -20.44 16.26 -8.01
N GLU A 369 -20.51 15.46 -6.95
CA GLU A 369 -21.68 15.30 -6.09
C GLU A 369 -21.54 16.12 -4.81
N HIS A 370 -20.32 16.24 -4.29
CA HIS A 370 -20.01 16.99 -3.07
C HIS A 370 -18.92 18.02 -3.33
N LEU A 371 -19.27 19.29 -3.18
CA LEU A 371 -18.34 20.41 -3.25
C LEU A 371 -18.37 21.19 -1.93
N ASP A 372 -17.21 21.27 -1.28
CA ASP A 372 -16.99 22.17 -0.15
C ASP A 372 -15.87 23.15 -0.46
N ILE A 373 -16.23 24.43 -0.51
CA ILE A 373 -15.30 25.57 -0.63
C ILE A 373 -15.62 26.60 0.45
N SER A 374 -16.17 26.16 1.58
CA SER A 374 -16.49 27.04 2.70
C SER A 374 -15.25 27.65 3.34
N ARG A 375 -15.38 28.86 3.89
CA ARG A 375 -14.26 29.60 4.53
C ARG A 375 -13.04 29.70 3.61
N THR A 376 -13.27 29.99 2.32
CA THR A 376 -12.18 30.14 1.36
C THR A 376 -11.87 31.57 0.96
N ASP A 377 -12.62 32.56 1.48
CA ASP A 377 -12.53 33.97 1.07
C ASP A 377 -12.71 34.19 -0.45
N THR A 378 -13.32 33.23 -1.14
CA THR A 378 -13.53 33.30 -2.59
C THR A 378 -14.76 34.13 -2.93
N THR A 379 -14.82 34.65 -4.17
CA THR A 379 -15.97 35.42 -4.66
C THR A 379 -17.02 34.50 -5.26
N LEU A 380 -18.22 34.49 -4.64
CA LEU A 380 -19.28 33.57 -5.03
C LEU A 380 -19.86 33.85 -6.42
N GLU A 381 -19.78 35.08 -6.92
CA GLU A 381 -20.25 35.45 -8.26
C GLU A 381 -19.66 34.54 -9.36
N SER A 382 -18.34 34.36 -9.35
CA SER A 382 -17.63 33.52 -10.31
C SER A 382 -17.89 32.03 -10.10
N VAL A 383 -18.03 31.59 -8.83
CA VAL A 383 -18.34 30.21 -8.47
C VAL A 383 -19.67 29.79 -9.08
N PHE A 384 -20.76 30.51 -8.83
CA PHE A 384 -22.09 30.12 -9.32
C PHE A 384 -22.17 30.14 -10.85
N GLY A 385 -21.43 31.03 -11.53
CA GLY A 385 -21.28 31.00 -12.98
C GLY A 385 -20.63 29.72 -13.50
N ALA A 386 -19.64 29.18 -12.78
CA ALA A 386 -19.02 27.90 -13.12
C ALA A 386 -19.95 26.72 -12.80
N LEU A 387 -20.55 26.68 -11.61
CA LEU A 387 -21.46 25.60 -11.18
C LEU A 387 -22.66 25.43 -12.12
N LEU A 388 -23.24 26.53 -12.60
CA LEU A 388 -24.32 26.52 -13.58
C LEU A 388 -23.95 25.77 -14.86
N ARG A 389 -22.70 25.91 -15.32
CA ARG A 389 -22.24 25.30 -16.58
C ARG A 389 -21.86 23.83 -16.44
N GLY A 390 -21.18 23.46 -15.36
CA GLY A 390 -20.58 22.12 -15.23
C GLY A 390 -21.21 21.19 -14.19
N CYS A 391 -21.78 21.74 -13.11
CA CYS A 391 -22.17 20.96 -11.92
C CYS A 391 -23.69 20.82 -11.72
N ALA A 392 -24.52 21.46 -12.54
CA ALA A 392 -25.97 21.52 -12.32
C ALA A 392 -26.68 20.14 -12.31
N THR A 393 -26.10 19.13 -12.96
CA THR A 393 -26.71 17.80 -13.11
C THR A 393 -26.51 16.90 -11.90
N HIS A 394 -25.29 16.82 -11.35
CA HIS A 394 -24.92 15.81 -10.35
C HIS A 394 -24.72 16.37 -8.93
N LEU A 395 -24.55 17.69 -8.75
CA LEU A 395 -24.21 18.25 -7.45
C LEU A 395 -25.33 18.02 -6.43
N LEU A 396 -25.04 17.21 -5.40
CA LEU A 396 -25.95 16.83 -4.30
C LEU A 396 -25.75 17.73 -3.07
N HIS A 397 -24.50 18.03 -2.74
CA HIS A 397 -24.09 18.77 -1.56
C HIS A 397 -23.18 19.93 -1.93
N LEU A 398 -23.63 21.16 -1.65
CA LEU A 398 -22.88 22.39 -1.88
C LEU A 398 -22.70 23.14 -0.56
N ASN A 399 -21.44 23.28 -0.13
CA ASN A 399 -21.08 24.15 0.98
C ASN A 399 -20.19 25.29 0.49
N VAL A 400 -20.72 26.51 0.58
CA VAL A 400 -20.03 27.75 0.23
C VAL A 400 -20.07 28.75 1.38
N SER A 401 -20.40 28.29 2.59
CA SER A 401 -20.52 29.14 3.79
C SER A 401 -19.25 29.95 4.07
N HIS A 402 -19.41 31.11 4.71
CA HIS A 402 -18.31 32.02 5.05
C HIS A 402 -17.46 32.46 3.85
N ASN A 403 -18.12 32.74 2.72
CA ASN A 403 -17.50 33.41 1.57
C ASN A 403 -18.20 34.76 1.32
N ASN A 404 -17.88 35.45 0.23
CA ASN A 404 -18.49 36.75 -0.05
C ASN A 404 -19.07 36.78 -1.47
N PHE A 405 -20.25 37.36 -1.65
CA PHE A 405 -20.83 37.63 -2.98
C PHE A 405 -20.12 38.76 -3.76
N GLY A 406 -19.15 39.46 -3.15
CA GLY A 406 -18.28 40.38 -3.89
C GLY A 406 -18.93 41.70 -4.27
N THR A 407 -19.85 42.23 -3.47
CA THR A 407 -20.62 43.44 -3.80
C THR A 407 -19.74 44.70 -3.82
N LYS A 408 -19.14 45.03 -4.98
CA LYS A 408 -18.76 46.43 -5.25
C LYS A 408 -20.01 47.20 -5.68
N LYS A 409 -20.52 48.03 -4.76
CA LYS A 409 -21.49 49.15 -4.96
C LYS A 409 -22.87 48.87 -5.59
N GLY A 410 -23.23 47.65 -5.95
CA GLY A 410 -24.60 47.27 -6.34
C GLY A 410 -25.10 46.10 -5.50
N LYS A 411 -26.30 46.21 -4.92
CA LYS A 411 -26.92 45.18 -4.06
C LYS A 411 -27.49 43.99 -4.85
N GLU A 412 -27.04 43.77 -6.08
CA GLU A 412 -27.66 42.82 -6.99
C GLU A 412 -26.95 41.48 -6.96
N ILE A 413 -27.73 40.43 -6.70
CA ILE A 413 -27.27 39.05 -6.74
C ILE A 413 -27.03 38.68 -8.22
N PRO A 414 -25.88 38.07 -8.57
CA PRO A 414 -25.58 37.69 -9.94
C PRO A 414 -26.67 36.82 -10.57
N PRO A 415 -27.06 37.02 -11.84
CA PRO A 415 -28.07 36.19 -12.51
C PRO A 415 -27.73 34.69 -12.49
N SER A 416 -26.43 34.35 -12.55
CA SER A 416 -25.92 32.98 -12.46
C SER A 416 -26.31 32.27 -11.18
N PHE A 417 -26.41 32.99 -10.06
CA PHE A 417 -26.85 32.44 -8.78
C PHE A 417 -28.28 31.90 -8.86
N LYS A 418 -29.22 32.73 -9.32
CA LYS A 418 -30.62 32.33 -9.46
C LYS A 418 -30.77 31.20 -10.49
N GLN A 419 -30.07 31.32 -11.62
CA GLN A 419 -30.13 30.33 -12.69
C GLN A 419 -29.62 28.96 -12.23
N PHE A 420 -28.54 28.91 -11.44
CA PHE A 420 -28.00 27.66 -10.92
C PHE A 420 -29.06 26.85 -10.16
N PHE A 421 -29.80 27.48 -9.23
CA PHE A 421 -30.82 26.77 -8.46
C PHE A 421 -32.04 26.36 -9.30
N THR A 422 -32.38 27.11 -10.35
CA THR A 422 -33.46 26.69 -11.26
C THR A 422 -33.04 25.56 -12.20
N SER A 423 -31.75 25.44 -12.49
CA SER A 423 -31.20 24.42 -13.39
C SER A 423 -30.68 23.18 -12.65
N SER A 424 -30.51 23.25 -11.33
CA SER A 424 -30.00 22.13 -10.55
C SER A 424 -31.00 20.98 -10.50
N LEU A 425 -30.55 19.77 -10.83
CA LEU A 425 -31.40 18.58 -10.89
C LEU A 425 -31.33 17.73 -9.61
N SER A 426 -30.21 17.81 -8.89
CA SER A 426 -29.87 16.85 -7.85
C SER A 426 -29.60 17.47 -6.47
N LEU A 427 -29.51 18.80 -6.35
CA LEU A 427 -29.10 19.46 -5.11
C LEU A 427 -30.07 19.16 -3.96
N LYS A 428 -29.53 18.58 -2.87
CA LYS A 428 -30.26 18.23 -1.64
C LYS A 428 -29.79 19.02 -0.43
N HIS A 429 -28.52 19.38 -0.40
CA HIS A 429 -27.90 20.07 0.73
C HIS A 429 -27.21 21.34 0.24
N LEU A 430 -27.60 22.47 0.83
CA LEU A 430 -27.04 23.78 0.56
C LEU A 430 -26.64 24.44 1.87
N ASN A 431 -25.37 24.82 1.99
CA ASN A 431 -24.90 25.66 3.09
C ASN A 431 -24.32 26.97 2.54
N ILE A 432 -25.03 28.07 2.82
CA ILE A 432 -24.68 29.46 2.48
C ILE A 432 -24.62 30.33 3.74
N ALA A 433 -24.36 29.73 4.90
CA ALA A 433 -24.30 30.46 6.15
C ALA A 433 -23.18 31.51 6.11
N SER A 434 -23.46 32.71 6.62
CA SER A 434 -22.48 33.80 6.75
C SER A 434 -21.82 34.23 5.42
N CYS A 435 -22.57 34.20 4.31
CA CYS A 435 -22.13 34.65 2.98
C CYS A 435 -22.54 36.09 2.62
#